data_AF-A0A3B0UV08-F1
#
_entry.id   AF-A0A3B0UV08-F1
#
_cell.length_a   1.000
_cell.length_b   1.000
_cell.length_c   1.000
_cell.angle_alpha   90.00
_cell.angle_beta   90.00
_cell.angle_gamma   90.00
#
_symmetry.space_group_name_H-M   'P 1'
#
loop_
_entity.id
_entity.type
_entity.pdbx_description
1 polymer ?
#
loop_
_entity_poly.entity_id
_entity_poly.type
_entity_poly.pdbx_seq_one_letter_code
_entity_poly.pdbx_strand_id
1 'polypeptide(L)'
;MTEILALLQIINQSVLDATTRRRLAIIILAMLAMAGRITMRGISRWTEEGGSYRTIQRAFNTKIDWSQLMVTFVAIWFADAEDIFLLTGDETVVTKAGKQTHGLDRFFSSIF
;
A
#
# COMPACT_ATOMS: atom_id res chain seq x y z
N MET A 1 -13.26 10.90 1.26
CA MET A 1 -12.12 10.32 2.00
C MET A 1 -12.52 9.04 2.75
N THR A 2 -13.72 8.97 3.33
CA THR A 2 -14.29 7.75 3.96
C THR A 2 -14.41 6.57 2.99
N GLU A 3 -14.65 6.84 1.70
CA GLU A 3 -14.83 5.79 0.69
C GLU A 3 -13.58 4.94 0.49
N ILE A 4 -12.37 5.54 0.40
CA ILE A 4 -11.14 4.78 0.19
C ILE A 4 -10.79 3.88 1.40
N LEU A 5 -11.21 4.29 2.60
CA LEU A 5 -11.03 3.52 3.82
C LEU A 5 -12.05 2.40 3.95
N ALA A 6 -13.26 2.59 3.45
CA ALA A 6 -14.26 1.53 3.35
C ALA A 6 -13.71 0.38 2.48
N LEU A 7 -12.88 0.69 1.48
CA LEU A 7 -12.23 -0.33 0.65
C LEU A 7 -11.38 -1.33 1.44
N LEU A 8 -10.70 -0.85 2.48
CA LEU A 8 -9.93 -1.72 3.37
C LEU A 8 -10.81 -2.55 4.31
N GLN A 9 -11.99 -2.07 4.69
CA GLN A 9 -12.86 -2.72 5.68
C GLN A 9 -13.45 -4.04 5.19
N ILE A 10 -13.67 -4.17 3.87
CA ILE A 10 -14.23 -5.38 3.25
C ILE A 10 -13.18 -6.50 3.15
N ILE A 11 -11.89 -6.16 3.23
CA ILE A 11 -10.81 -7.14 3.25
C ILE A 11 -10.86 -7.90 4.57
N ASN A 12 -11.23 -9.18 4.48
CA ASN A 12 -11.45 -10.03 5.63
C ASN A 12 -10.14 -10.33 6.42
N GLN A 13 -10.31 -10.93 7.59
CA GLN A 13 -9.18 -11.23 8.49
C GLN A 13 -8.20 -12.27 7.94
N SER A 14 -8.60 -13.12 6.99
CA SER A 14 -7.69 -14.10 6.39
C SER A 14 -6.66 -13.46 5.46
N VAL A 15 -6.92 -12.25 4.95
CA VAL A 15 -5.98 -11.51 4.09
C VAL A 15 -5.27 -10.40 4.88
N LEU A 16 -5.98 -9.67 5.75
CA LEU A 16 -5.41 -8.64 6.61
C LEU A 16 -6.01 -8.67 8.02
N ASP A 17 -5.15 -8.86 9.02
CA ASP A 17 -5.55 -8.74 10.42
C ASP A 17 -6.00 -7.31 10.76
N ALA A 18 -6.79 -7.17 11.82
CA ALA A 18 -7.39 -5.89 12.19
C ALA A 18 -6.36 -4.80 12.53
N THR A 19 -5.20 -5.17 13.09
CA THR A 19 -4.15 -4.22 13.44
C THR A 19 -3.46 -3.71 12.18
N THR A 20 -3.11 -4.61 11.27
CA THR A 20 -2.46 -4.26 9.99
C THR A 20 -3.39 -3.41 9.14
N ARG A 21 -4.67 -3.79 9.04
CA ARG A 21 -5.70 -3.00 8.34
C ARG A 21 -5.82 -1.57 8.89
N ARG A 22 -5.87 -1.40 10.23
CA ARG A 22 -5.94 -0.07 10.85
C ARG A 22 -4.67 0.76 10.58
N ARG A 23 -3.49 0.15 10.63
CA ARG A 23 -2.23 0.84 10.32
C ARG A 23 -2.15 1.27 8.86
N LEU A 24 -2.60 0.42 7.93
CA LEU A 24 -2.68 0.75 6.50
C LEU A 24 -3.64 1.92 6.25
N ALA A 25 -4.81 1.93 6.89
CA ALA A 25 -5.75 3.05 6.79
C ALA A 25 -5.11 4.39 7.17
N ILE A 26 -4.36 4.42 8.28
CA ILE A 26 -3.63 5.61 8.75
C ILE A 26 -2.57 6.05 7.71
N ILE A 27 -1.80 5.09 7.17
CA ILE A 27 -0.76 5.38 6.18
C ILE A 27 -1.36 5.91 4.89
N ILE A 28 -2.41 5.28 4.36
CA ILE A 28 -3.07 5.69 3.11
C ILE A 28 -3.62 7.10 3.24
N LEU A 29 -4.31 7.42 4.34
CA LEU A 29 -4.81 8.78 4.58
C LEU A 29 -3.70 9.82 4.55
N ALA A 30 -2.58 9.53 5.21
CA ALA A 30 -1.44 10.44 5.22
C ALA A 30 -0.86 10.62 3.83
N MET A 31 -0.67 9.52 3.09
CA MET A 31 -0.11 9.56 1.74
C MET A 31 -0.99 10.35 0.76
N LEU A 32 -2.31 10.27 0.89
CA LEU A 32 -3.24 11.01 0.04
C LEU A 32 -3.20 12.53 0.28
N ALA A 33 -2.83 12.96 1.48
CA ALA A 33 -2.80 14.37 1.83
C ALA A 33 -1.41 15.01 1.76
N MET A 34 -0.34 14.19 1.78
CA MET A 34 1.02 14.66 1.66
C MET A 34 1.37 14.99 0.20
N ALA A 35 1.96 16.15 -0.03
CA ALA A 35 2.57 16.50 -1.32
C ALA A 35 4.10 16.29 -1.28
N GLY A 36 4.67 15.86 -2.41
CA GLY A 36 6.12 15.67 -2.55
C GLY A 36 6.62 14.37 -1.92
N ARG A 37 7.73 14.43 -1.17
CA ARG A 37 8.43 13.21 -0.70
C ARG A 37 7.70 12.55 0.47
N ILE A 38 7.14 11.38 0.22
CA ILE A 38 6.53 10.53 1.24
C ILE A 38 7.64 9.77 1.99
N THR A 39 7.75 9.98 3.31
CA THR A 39 8.72 9.29 4.18
C THR A 39 8.01 8.79 5.44
N MET A 40 8.52 7.74 6.09
CA MET A 40 7.93 7.23 7.35
C MET A 40 7.82 8.33 8.43
N ARG A 41 8.82 9.22 8.52
CA ARG A 41 8.79 10.37 9.44
C ARG A 41 7.76 11.41 9.02
N GLY A 42 7.63 11.66 7.72
CA GLY A 42 6.61 12.56 7.17
C GLY A 42 5.20 12.05 7.46
N ILE A 43 4.94 10.76 7.19
CA ILE A 43 3.67 10.10 7.52
C ILE A 43 3.38 10.26 9.01
N SER A 44 4.34 9.92 9.88
CA SER A 44 4.14 10.02 11.33
C SER A 44 3.82 11.43 11.82
N ARG A 45 4.36 12.47 11.17
CA ARG A 45 4.06 13.87 11.51
C ARG A 45 2.66 14.28 11.06
N TRP A 46 2.21 13.74 9.94
CA TRP A 46 0.90 14.06 9.38
C TRP A 46 -0.24 13.34 10.12
N THR A 47 0.00 12.12 10.58
CA THR A 47 -1.01 11.25 11.22
C THR A 47 -1.29 11.57 12.69
N GLU A 48 -0.73 12.66 13.22
CA GLU A 48 -0.84 13.14 14.60
C GLU A 48 -1.10 12.01 15.62
N GLU A 49 -2.31 11.96 16.19
CA GLU A 49 -2.75 10.93 17.12
C GLU A 49 -3.16 9.65 16.38
N GLY A 50 -2.39 8.57 16.58
CA GLY A 50 -2.67 7.23 16.04
C GLY A 50 -1.54 6.67 15.17
N GLY A 51 -0.75 7.53 14.53
CA GLY A 51 0.36 7.13 13.66
C GLY A 51 1.74 7.50 14.18
N SER A 52 2.08 7.14 15.42
CA SER A 52 3.43 7.33 15.94
C SER A 52 4.49 6.75 14.99
N TYR A 53 5.71 7.29 15.00
CA TYR A 53 6.79 6.79 14.14
C TYR A 53 7.01 5.28 14.32
N ARG A 54 6.88 4.78 15.56
CA ARG A 54 6.96 3.35 15.86
C ARG A 54 5.81 2.54 15.26
N THR A 55 4.60 3.10 15.20
CA THR A 55 3.45 2.47 14.53
C THR A 55 3.71 2.34 13.03
N ILE A 56 4.17 3.42 12.40
CA ILE A 56 4.50 3.43 10.96
C ILE A 56 5.62 2.44 10.67
N GLN A 57 6.69 2.48 11.45
CA GLN A 57 7.80 1.53 11.34
C GLN A 57 7.32 0.08 11.49
N ARG A 58 6.45 -0.23 12.46
CA ARG A 58 5.88 -1.58 12.60
C ARG A 58 5.11 -2.00 11.36
N ALA A 59 4.30 -1.12 10.77
CA ALA A 59 3.54 -1.42 9.56
C ALA A 59 4.45 -1.76 8.37
N PHE A 60 5.51 -0.97 8.12
CA PHE A 60 6.48 -1.24 7.05
C PHE A 60 7.33 -2.49 7.28
N ASN A 61 7.39 -3.01 8.51
CA ASN A 61 8.04 -4.28 8.83
C ASN A 61 7.06 -5.47 8.90
N THR A 62 5.75 -5.21 8.79
CA THR A 62 4.76 -6.29 8.75
C THR A 62 4.84 -6.97 7.39
N LYS A 63 4.97 -8.31 7.39
CA LYS A 63 4.87 -9.09 6.17
C LYS A 63 3.41 -9.11 5.70
N ILE A 64 3.19 -8.69 4.47
CA ILE A 64 1.89 -8.70 3.81
C ILE A 64 2.07 -9.48 2.51
N ASP A 65 1.18 -10.42 2.22
CA ASP A 65 1.07 -11.01 0.89
C ASP A 65 0.42 -9.99 -0.04
N TRP A 66 1.26 -9.16 -0.67
CA TRP A 66 0.82 -8.09 -1.55
C TRP A 66 0.07 -8.61 -2.77
N SER A 67 0.48 -9.75 -3.32
CA SER A 67 -0.18 -10.36 -4.47
C SER A 67 -1.61 -10.78 -4.13
N GLN A 68 -1.79 -11.49 -3.02
CA GLN A 68 -3.11 -11.90 -2.55
C GLN A 68 -3.98 -10.68 -2.22
N LEU A 69 -3.41 -9.68 -1.56
CA LEU A 69 -4.10 -8.45 -1.20
C LEU A 69 -4.60 -7.71 -2.43
N MET A 70 -3.75 -7.50 -3.44
CA MET A 70 -4.09 -6.78 -4.66
C MET A 70 -5.16 -7.52 -5.49
N VAL A 71 -5.03 -8.83 -5.68
CA VAL A 71 -6.05 -9.63 -6.40
C VAL A 71 -7.38 -9.60 -5.67
N THR A 72 -7.38 -9.76 -4.34
CA THR A 72 -8.60 -9.68 -3.53
C THR A 72 -9.25 -8.31 -3.64
N PHE A 73 -8.46 -7.25 -3.64
CA PHE A 73 -8.98 -5.88 -3.77
C PHE A 73 -9.66 -5.67 -5.13
N VAL A 74 -9.04 -6.12 -6.22
CA VAL A 74 -9.62 -6.05 -7.56
C VAL A 74 -10.90 -6.87 -7.64
N ALA A 75 -10.89 -8.09 -7.12
CA ALA A 75 -12.04 -8.99 -7.13
C ALA A 75 -13.25 -8.43 -6.37
N ILE A 76 -13.03 -7.75 -5.24
CA ILE A 76 -14.12 -7.20 -4.42
C ILE A 76 -14.69 -5.92 -5.01
N TRP A 77 -13.83 -5.04 -5.56
CA TRP A 77 -14.23 -3.67 -5.90
C TRP A 77 -14.49 -3.41 -7.37
N PHE A 78 -13.82 -4.15 -8.24
CA PHE A 78 -13.85 -3.90 -9.68
C PHE A 78 -14.46 -5.06 -10.46
N ALA A 79 -14.33 -6.30 -9.97
CA ALA A 79 -14.77 -7.47 -10.70
C ALA A 79 -16.27 -7.76 -10.49
N ASP A 80 -17.11 -7.33 -11.42
CA ASP A 80 -18.39 -8.01 -11.69
C ASP A 80 -18.16 -9.10 -12.74
N ALA A 81 -18.79 -10.26 -12.58
CA ALA A 81 -18.67 -11.37 -13.53
C ALA A 81 -19.26 -11.03 -14.90
N GLU A 82 -20.18 -10.05 -14.96
CA GLU A 82 -20.86 -9.63 -16.19
C GLU A 82 -20.16 -8.46 -16.90
N ASP A 83 -19.16 -7.83 -16.26
CA ASP A 83 -18.45 -6.67 -16.81
C ASP A 83 -17.36 -7.06 -17.83
N ILE A 84 -17.12 -6.16 -18.79
CA ILE A 84 -16.03 -6.28 -19.76
C ILE A 84 -14.78 -5.58 -19.20
N PHE A 85 -13.73 -6.35 -18.93
CA PHE A 85 -12.44 -5.83 -18.50
C PHE A 85 -11.50 -5.61 -19.67
N LEU A 86 -10.91 -4.42 -19.75
CA LEU A 86 -9.75 -4.17 -20.60
C LEU A 86 -8.48 -4.38 -19.76
N LEU A 87 -7.73 -5.43 -20.06
CA LEU A 87 -6.42 -5.64 -19.44
C LEU A 87 -5.37 -4.83 -20.20
N THR A 88 -4.78 -3.85 -19.53
CA THR A 88 -3.66 -3.06 -20.05
C THR A 88 -2.44 -3.23 -19.15
N GLY A 89 -1.26 -3.33 -19.76
CA GLY A 89 0.01 -3.40 -19.03
C GLY A 89 1.07 -2.56 -19.73
N ASP A 90 1.87 -1.87 -18.93
CA ASP A 90 3.06 -1.12 -19.33
C ASP A 90 4.10 -1.28 -18.22
N GLU A 91 5.38 -1.42 -18.57
CA GLU A 91 6.43 -1.51 -17.57
C GLU A 91 6.86 -0.13 -17.06
N THR A 92 7.18 -0.05 -15.78
CA THR A 92 7.80 1.14 -15.20
C THR A 92 9.00 0.74 -14.37
N VAL A 93 10.02 1.59 -14.38
CA VAL A 93 11.23 1.41 -13.58
C VAL A 93 11.21 2.44 -12.47
N VAL A 94 11.36 1.97 -11.22
CA VAL A 94 11.41 2.83 -10.04
C VAL A 94 12.86 2.96 -9.56
N THR A 95 13.32 4.19 -9.38
CA THR A 95 14.69 4.46 -8.89
C THR A 95 14.91 3.87 -7.49
N LYS A 96 16.12 3.38 -7.23
CA LYS A 96 16.51 2.84 -5.93
C LYS A 96 16.41 3.90 -4.83
N ALA A 97 15.81 3.55 -3.70
CA ALA A 97 15.87 4.37 -2.49
C ALA A 97 17.16 4.05 -1.70
N GLY A 98 18.17 4.91 -1.76
CA GLY A 98 19.41 4.77 -0.98
C GLY A 98 20.46 3.84 -1.61
N LYS A 99 21.42 3.38 -0.79
CA LYS A 99 22.57 2.57 -1.25
C LYS A 99 22.29 1.07 -1.33
N GLN A 100 21.21 0.60 -0.71
CA GLN A 100 20.81 -0.80 -0.71
C GLN A 100 19.34 -0.89 -1.08
N THR A 101 19.03 -1.78 -2.02
CA THR A 101 17.64 -2.11 -2.38
C THR A 101 17.40 -3.54 -1.98
N HIS A 102 16.86 -3.73 -0.78
CA HIS A 102 16.34 -5.02 -0.38
C HIS A 102 15.07 -5.29 -1.18
N GLY A 103 15.01 -6.43 -1.89
CA GLY A 103 13.92 -6.71 -2.83
C GLY A 103 14.16 -6.17 -4.23
N LEU A 104 15.40 -6.13 -4.73
CA LEU A 104 15.65 -6.32 -6.15
C LEU A 104 14.99 -7.65 -6.53
N ASP A 105 13.75 -7.57 -6.98
CA ASP A 105 12.99 -8.72 -7.44
C ASP A 105 13.64 -9.27 -8.72
N ARG A 106 12.99 -10.22 -9.36
CA ARG A 106 13.42 -10.90 -10.58
C ARG A 106 13.79 -9.97 -11.74
N PHE A 107 13.32 -8.72 -11.74
CA PHE A 107 13.50 -7.75 -12.82
C PHE A 107 14.34 -6.56 -12.37
N PHE A 108 15.51 -6.39 -13.00
CA PHE A 108 16.42 -5.27 -12.80
C PHE A 108 16.60 -4.50 -14.10
N SER A 109 16.60 -3.17 -14.01
CA SER A 109 16.94 -2.28 -15.11
C SER A 109 18.07 -1.36 -14.69
N SER A 110 19.08 -1.22 -15.55
CA SER A 110 20.28 -0.41 -15.31
C SER A 110 20.16 1.04 -15.79
N ILE A 111 18.96 1.48 -16.16
CA ILE A 111 18.72 2.79 -16.77
C ILE A 111 18.73 3.96 -15.76
N PHE A 112 18.89 3.67 -14.46
CA PHE A 112 19.02 4.64 -13.37
C PHE A 112 20.24 4.39 -12.50
#